data_AF-A0A1W9RR06-F1
#
_entry.id   AF-A0A1W9RR06-F1
#
_cell.length_a   1.000
_cell.length_b   1.000
_cell.length_c   1.000
_cell.angle_alpha   90.00
_cell.angle_beta   90.00
_cell.angle_gamma   90.00
#
_symmetry.space_group_name_H-M   'P 1'
#
loop_
_entity.id
_entity.type
_entity.pdbx_description
1 polymer ?
#
loop_
_entity_poly.entity_id
_entity_poly.type
_entity_poly.pdbx_seq_one_letter_code
_entity_poly.pdbx_strand_id
1 'polypeptide(L)'
;PHPPQEIVTINTEKFSVSYSKGWENIISGLNLAREFALLNKYDYMFTMEDDVIIPEDAIMRLLSWKKDIICSAYKLKNSKYSPGLFKGLIEVEFVTFGCTLISRKVLEKVEFKVINKNGKVGDMAFSEDARRAGFELYADTDLVCPHIGT
;
A
#
# COMPACT_ATOMS: atom_id res chain seq x y z
N PRO A 1 -17.45 -3.06 -23.12
CA PRO A 1 -17.19 -1.67 -22.70
C PRO A 1 -16.82 -1.63 -21.21
N HIS A 2 -15.58 -1.30 -20.88
CA HIS A 2 -15.21 -1.01 -19.50
C HIS A 2 -15.97 0.25 -19.07
N PRO A 3 -16.50 0.30 -17.84
CA PRO A 3 -17.09 1.54 -17.33
C PRO A 3 -16.04 2.67 -17.43
N PRO A 4 -16.46 3.92 -17.69
CA PRO A 4 -15.54 5.04 -17.75
C PRO A 4 -14.72 5.08 -16.45
N GLN A 5 -13.40 5.08 -16.60
CA GLN A 5 -12.48 5.27 -15.49
C GLN A 5 -12.64 6.71 -15.03
N GLU A 6 -13.30 6.93 -13.90
CA GLU A 6 -13.42 8.24 -13.30
C GLU A 6 -12.12 8.56 -12.55
N ILE A 7 -11.43 9.62 -12.98
CA ILE A 7 -10.27 10.15 -12.24
C ILE A 7 -10.82 11.18 -11.25
N VAL A 8 -10.84 10.82 -9.97
CA VAL A 8 -11.20 11.72 -8.88
C VAL A 8 -9.92 12.25 -8.24
N THR A 9 -9.62 13.53 -8.45
CA THR A 9 -8.53 14.21 -7.76
C THR A 9 -9.03 14.80 -6.46
N ILE A 10 -8.49 14.32 -5.34
CA ILE A 10 -8.79 14.87 -4.02
C ILE A 10 -7.64 15.80 -3.62
N ASN A 11 -7.88 17.12 -3.60
CA ASN A 11 -6.91 18.07 -3.07
C ASN A 11 -7.02 18.10 -1.54
N THR A 12 -5.96 17.69 -0.85
CA THR A 12 -5.87 17.65 0.60
C THR A 12 -5.87 19.03 1.26
N GLU A 13 -5.61 20.13 0.53
CA GLU A 13 -5.65 21.51 1.05
C GLU A 13 -7.04 21.96 1.48
N LYS A 14 -8.11 21.31 0.97
CA LYS A 14 -9.50 21.64 1.34
C LYS A 14 -9.98 20.97 2.62
N PHE A 15 -9.25 19.99 3.13
CA PHE A 15 -9.44 19.45 4.46
C PHE A 15 -8.48 20.20 5.37
N SER A 16 -9.00 20.95 6.34
CA SER A 16 -8.22 21.78 7.27
C SER A 16 -7.33 20.93 8.17
N VAL A 17 -6.25 20.38 7.62
CA VAL A 17 -5.20 19.65 8.29
C VAL A 17 -3.97 20.55 8.27
N SER A 18 -3.47 20.94 9.44
CA SER A 18 -2.25 21.73 9.51
C SER A 18 -1.09 20.89 8.98
N TYR A 19 -0.54 21.28 7.83
CA TYR A 19 0.62 20.62 7.24
C TYR A 19 1.82 20.67 8.18
N SER A 20 2.31 19.52 8.61
CA SER A 20 3.70 19.38 9.03
C SER A 20 4.50 18.70 7.92
N LYS A 21 5.81 18.94 7.89
CA LYS A 21 6.70 18.30 6.91
C LYS A 21 6.88 16.81 7.27
N GLY A 22 6.62 15.89 6.34
CA GLY A 22 7.00 14.47 6.46
C GLY A 22 5.81 13.50 6.48
N TRP A 23 5.89 12.48 7.35
CA TRP A 23 4.96 11.34 7.42
C TRP A 23 3.49 11.73 7.64
N GLU A 24 3.21 12.84 8.31
CA GLU A 24 1.84 13.30 8.57
C GLU A 24 1.04 13.55 7.27
N ASN A 25 1.69 14.10 6.24
CA ASN A 25 1.05 14.36 4.95
C ASN A 25 0.70 13.06 4.23
N ILE A 26 1.64 12.11 4.20
CA ILE A 26 1.47 10.81 3.56
C ILE A 26 0.32 10.05 4.24
N ILE A 27 0.35 10.00 5.58
CA ILE A 27 -0.65 9.27 6.36
C ILE A 27 -2.03 9.93 6.29
N SER A 28 -2.10 11.27 6.24
CA SER A 28 -3.37 11.98 6.03
C SER A 28 -3.96 11.65 4.66
N GLY A 29 -3.14 11.65 3.60
CA GLY A 29 -3.57 11.25 2.25
C GLY A 29 -4.06 9.81 2.18
N LEU A 30 -3.35 8.87 2.83
CA LEU A 30 -3.75 7.46 2.88
C LEU A 30 -5.08 7.26 3.64
N ASN A 31 -5.29 7.95 4.76
CA ASN A 31 -6.57 7.88 5.48
C ASN A 31 -7.72 8.52 4.69
N LEU A 32 -7.46 9.62 3.96
CA LEU A 32 -8.46 10.22 3.08
C LEU A 32 -8.85 9.28 1.93
N ALA A 33 -7.87 8.62 1.31
CA ALA A 33 -8.11 7.61 0.28
C ALA A 33 -8.89 6.41 0.85
N ARG A 34 -8.55 5.96 2.07
CA ARG A 34 -9.29 4.93 2.79
C ARG A 34 -10.74 5.32 3.03
N GLU A 35 -11.01 6.51 3.57
CA GLU A 35 -12.37 6.99 3.81
C GLU A 35 -13.18 7.07 2.51
N PHE A 36 -12.58 7.61 1.44
CA PHE A 36 -13.19 7.65 0.12
C PHE A 36 -13.52 6.24 -0.39
N ALA A 37 -12.60 5.29 -0.27
CA ALA A 37 -12.79 3.90 -0.68
C ALA A 37 -13.96 3.25 0.10
N LEU A 38 -14.00 3.46 1.41
CA LEU A 38 -15.03 2.92 2.30
C LEU A 38 -16.41 3.49 1.99
N LEU A 39 -16.52 4.82 1.84
CA LEU A 39 -17.77 5.54 1.56
C LEU A 39 -18.37 5.12 0.21
N ASN A 40 -17.53 4.99 -0.81
CA ASN A 40 -17.94 4.64 -2.16
C ASN A 40 -17.98 3.13 -2.44
N LYS A 41 -17.85 2.30 -1.41
CA LYS A 41 -18.03 0.84 -1.51
C LYS A 41 -17.03 0.14 -2.44
N TYR A 42 -15.80 0.65 -2.54
CA TYR A 42 -14.73 -0.04 -3.25
C TYR A 42 -14.30 -1.32 -2.51
N ASP A 43 -13.94 -2.35 -3.27
CA ASP A 43 -13.51 -3.66 -2.75
C ASP A 43 -12.03 -3.67 -2.32
N TYR A 44 -11.21 -2.85 -2.98
CA TYR A 44 -9.77 -2.74 -2.74
C TYR A 44 -9.30 -1.29 -2.88
N MET A 45 -8.23 -0.97 -2.16
CA MET A 45 -7.42 0.23 -2.34
C MET A 45 -6.02 -0.22 -2.80
N PHE A 46 -5.49 0.42 -3.83
CA PHE A 46 -4.13 0.20 -4.32
C PHE A 46 -3.28 1.44 -3.99
N THR A 47 -2.16 1.24 -3.31
CA THR A 47 -1.22 2.30 -2.96
C THR A 47 -0.01 2.28 -3.89
N MET A 48 0.47 3.47 -4.27
CA MET A 48 1.69 3.66 -5.05
C MET A 48 2.47 4.90 -4.62
N GLU A 49 3.76 4.91 -4.92
CA GLU A 49 4.69 6.02 -4.69
C GLU A 49 5.14 6.59 -6.05
N ASP A 50 5.45 7.89 -6.10
CA ASP A 50 5.77 8.61 -7.33
C ASP A 50 7.14 8.24 -7.92
N ASP A 51 8.00 7.64 -7.12
CA ASP A 51 9.34 7.17 -7.47
C ASP A 51 9.44 5.65 -7.57
N VAL A 52 8.31 4.95 -7.73
CA VAL A 52 8.22 3.50 -7.97
C VAL A 52 7.69 3.23 -9.37
N ILE A 53 8.44 2.45 -10.16
CA ILE A 53 8.01 2.02 -11.49
C ILE A 53 7.15 0.76 -11.35
N ILE A 54 5.85 0.90 -11.62
CA ILE A 54 4.86 -0.17 -11.50
C ILE A 54 4.62 -0.83 -12.86
N PRO A 55 4.73 -2.17 -12.97
CA PRO A 55 4.35 -2.90 -14.18
C PRO A 55 2.86 -2.75 -14.52
N GLU A 56 2.53 -2.73 -15.82
CA GLU A 56 1.15 -2.54 -16.30
C GLU A 56 0.17 -3.60 -15.79
N ASP A 57 0.65 -4.83 -15.58
CA ASP A 57 -0.14 -5.96 -15.10
C ASP A 57 -0.24 -6.04 -13.56
N ALA A 58 0.41 -5.14 -12.81
CA ALA A 58 0.58 -5.24 -11.36
C ALA A 58 -0.77 -5.39 -10.61
N ILE A 59 -1.75 -4.54 -10.91
CA ILE A 59 -3.06 -4.58 -10.23
C ILE A 59 -3.76 -5.92 -10.50
N MET A 60 -3.82 -6.34 -11.77
CA MET A 60 -4.47 -7.59 -12.16
C MET A 60 -3.77 -8.81 -11.55
N ARG A 61 -2.44 -8.77 -11.50
CA ARG A 61 -1.60 -9.79 -10.89
C ARG A 61 -1.84 -9.88 -9.38
N LEU A 62 -1.80 -8.77 -8.65
CA LEU A 62 -2.05 -8.73 -7.21
C LEU A 62 -3.47 -9.20 -6.87
N LEU A 63 -4.49 -8.78 -7.64
CA LEU A 63 -5.87 -9.26 -7.49
C LEU A 63 -6.00 -10.77 -7.66
N SER A 64 -5.22 -11.38 -8.57
CA SER A 64 -5.30 -12.81 -8.87
C SER A 64 -4.96 -13.71 -7.67
N TRP A 65 -4.16 -13.21 -6.72
CA TRP A 65 -3.78 -13.93 -5.50
C TRP A 65 -4.88 -14.01 -4.44
N LYS A 66 -5.93 -13.18 -4.56
CA LYS A 66 -7.08 -13.16 -3.64
C LYS A 66 -6.68 -13.01 -2.16
N LYS A 67 -5.67 -12.17 -1.91
CA LYS A 67 -5.20 -11.85 -0.56
C LYS A 67 -5.81 -10.54 -0.07
N ASP A 68 -6.05 -10.48 1.24
CA ASP A 68 -6.59 -9.26 1.85
C ASP A 68 -5.53 -8.13 1.91
N ILE A 69 -4.24 -8.48 1.95
CA ILE A 69 -3.08 -7.56 1.83
C ILE A 69 -1.98 -8.23 1.01
N ILE A 70 -1.53 -7.59 -0.07
CA ILE A 70 -0.41 -8.09 -0.88
C ILE A 70 0.38 -6.95 -1.53
N CYS A 71 1.72 -7.03 -1.49
CA CYS A 71 2.61 -6.06 -2.13
C CYS A 71 3.51 -6.67 -3.20
N SER A 72 4.12 -5.82 -4.02
CA SER A 72 5.27 -6.18 -4.85
C SER A 72 6.54 -6.34 -4.01
N ALA A 73 7.57 -7.01 -4.55
CA ALA A 73 8.92 -6.90 -4.03
C ALA A 73 9.62 -5.63 -4.57
N TYR A 74 10.22 -4.85 -3.67
CA TYR A 74 11.09 -3.74 -4.07
C TYR A 74 12.45 -4.25 -4.56
N LYS A 75 12.93 -3.61 -5.62
CA LYS A 75 14.35 -3.66 -5.99
C LYS A 75 15.01 -2.34 -5.61
N LEU A 76 15.70 -2.34 -4.46
CA LEU A 76 16.55 -1.22 -4.07
C LEU A 76 17.77 -1.15 -5.01
N LYS A 77 18.04 0.06 -5.51
CA LYS A 77 19.22 0.33 -6.33
C LYS A 77 20.48 0.01 -5.52
N ASN A 78 21.43 -0.69 -6.14
CA ASN A 78 22.68 -1.16 -5.52
C ASN A 78 22.53 -2.18 -4.36
N SER A 79 21.34 -2.72 -4.08
CA SER A 79 21.25 -3.78 -3.08
C SER A 79 21.86 -5.08 -3.60
N LYS A 80 22.57 -5.80 -2.72
CA LYS A 80 23.03 -7.19 -2.97
C LYS A 80 21.88 -8.19 -2.94
N TYR A 81 20.68 -7.76 -2.54
CA TYR A 81 19.47 -8.57 -2.62
C TYR A 81 19.07 -8.69 -4.08
N SER A 82 19.10 -9.93 -4.57
CA SER A 82 18.55 -10.27 -5.87
C SER A 82 17.06 -10.56 -5.69
N PRO A 83 16.17 -9.78 -6.33
CA PRO A 83 14.79 -10.22 -6.52
C PRO A 83 14.84 -11.62 -7.15
N GLY A 84 14.20 -12.61 -6.51
CA GLY A 84 14.22 -14.01 -6.96
C GLY A 84 14.95 -15.02 -6.06
N LEU A 85 15.49 -14.63 -4.89
CA LEU A 85 15.92 -15.62 -3.88
C LEU A 85 14.75 -16.48 -3.39
N PHE A 86 13.58 -15.85 -3.29
CA PHE A 86 12.28 -16.50 -3.13
C PHE A 86 11.47 -16.22 -4.39
N LYS A 87 10.64 -17.19 -4.80
CA LYS A 87 9.79 -17.10 -6.00
C LYS A 87 8.33 -17.24 -5.62
N GLY A 88 7.46 -16.54 -6.33
CA GLY A 88 6.01 -16.54 -6.12
C GLY A 88 5.54 -15.78 -4.88
N LEU A 89 4.49 -16.31 -4.25
CA LEU A 89 3.82 -15.69 -3.13
C LEU A 89 4.44 -16.15 -1.80
N ILE A 90 4.89 -15.19 -0.99
CA ILE A 90 5.39 -15.45 0.35
C ILE A 90 4.60 -14.65 1.38
N GLU A 91 4.44 -15.20 2.58
CA GLU A 91 3.98 -14.44 3.73
C GLU A 91 5.13 -13.56 4.26
N VAL A 92 4.81 -12.33 4.67
CA VAL A 92 5.79 -11.34 5.14
C VAL A 92 5.34 -10.70 6.44
N GLU A 93 6.31 -10.17 7.20
CA GLU A 93 6.00 -9.40 8.39
C GLU A 93 5.58 -7.95 8.11
N PHE A 94 6.04 -7.40 6.99
CA PHE A 94 5.86 -6.02 6.60
C PHE A 94 5.61 -5.94 5.10
N VAL A 95 4.61 -5.15 4.70
CA VAL A 95 4.42 -4.68 3.34
C VAL A 95 4.87 -3.23 3.22
N THR A 96 5.09 -2.76 2.00
CA THR A 96 5.42 -1.36 1.69
C THR A 96 4.19 -0.62 1.16
N PHE A 97 4.27 0.67 0.82
CA PHE A 97 3.16 1.41 0.21
C PHE A 97 3.32 1.72 -1.29
N GLY A 98 4.46 1.47 -1.91
CA GLY A 98 4.71 1.84 -3.29
C GLY A 98 4.10 0.94 -4.36
N CYS A 99 3.66 -0.27 -4.00
CA CYS A 99 2.82 -1.10 -4.88
C CYS A 99 2.13 -2.18 -4.04
N THR A 100 1.03 -1.80 -3.38
CA THR A 100 0.34 -2.66 -2.42
C THR A 100 -1.17 -2.59 -2.61
N LEU A 101 -1.80 -3.76 -2.63
CA LEU A 101 -3.25 -3.92 -2.72
C LEU A 101 -3.80 -4.29 -1.34
N ILE A 102 -4.82 -3.57 -0.89
CA ILE A 102 -5.43 -3.69 0.43
C ILE A 102 -6.94 -3.86 0.28
N SER A 103 -7.49 -4.96 0.77
CA SER A 103 -8.93 -5.23 0.70
C SER A 103 -9.74 -4.33 1.63
N ARG A 104 -11.01 -4.13 1.29
CA ARG A 104 -11.99 -3.43 2.12
C ARG A 104 -12.05 -3.95 3.55
N LYS A 105 -11.97 -5.28 3.75
CA LYS A 105 -11.99 -5.90 5.09
C LYS A 105 -10.90 -5.34 6.00
N VAL A 106 -9.73 -5.06 5.44
CA VAL A 106 -8.59 -4.49 6.16
C VAL A 106 -8.84 -3.01 6.40
N LEU A 107 -9.27 -2.28 5.37
CA LEU A 107 -9.58 -0.85 5.47
C LEU A 107 -10.64 -0.56 6.55
N GLU A 108 -11.64 -1.43 6.72
CA GLU A 108 -12.66 -1.30 7.76
C GLU A 108 -12.09 -1.43 9.18
N LYS A 109 -10.96 -2.13 9.36
CA LYS A 109 -10.38 -2.44 10.69
C LYS A 109 -9.08 -1.71 11.00
N VAL A 110 -8.36 -1.24 9.99
CA VAL A 110 -7.00 -0.71 10.13
C VAL A 110 -6.94 0.71 9.57
N GLU A 111 -6.54 1.65 10.43
CA GLU A 111 -6.24 3.04 10.07
C GLU A 111 -4.74 3.23 9.85
N PHE A 112 -4.38 4.17 8.97
CA PHE A 112 -2.98 4.52 8.75
C PHE A 112 -2.50 5.45 9.86
N LYS A 113 -1.30 5.21 10.38
CA LYS A 113 -0.73 5.98 11.49
C LYS A 113 0.69 6.41 11.17
N VAL A 114 1.03 7.63 11.58
CA VAL A 114 2.41 8.11 11.55
C VAL A 114 3.27 7.24 12.44
N ILE A 115 2.79 6.98 13.66
CA ILE A 115 3.40 6.06 14.61
C ILE A 115 2.31 5.27 15.31
N ASN A 116 2.46 3.95 15.40
CA ASN A 116 1.52 3.13 16.18
C ASN A 116 1.91 3.06 17.66
N LYS A 117 1.10 2.37 18.45
CA LYS A 117 1.29 2.24 19.91
C LYS A 117 2.60 1.55 20.33
N ASN A 118 3.28 0.85 19.42
CA ASN A 118 4.54 0.16 19.68
C ASN A 118 5.74 0.89 19.06
N GLY A 119 5.55 2.12 18.58
CA GLY A 119 6.62 2.95 18.03
C GLY A 119 7.02 2.63 16.59
N LYS A 120 6.23 1.81 15.86
CA LYS A 120 6.45 1.58 14.42
C LYS A 120 5.88 2.74 13.61
N VAL A 121 6.53 3.07 12.49
CA VAL A 121 6.20 4.23 11.65
C VAL A 121 5.69 3.77 10.29
N GLY A 122 4.75 4.50 9.70
CA GLY A 122 4.38 4.33 8.29
C GLY A 122 3.85 2.95 7.92
N ASP A 123 4.45 2.35 6.90
CA ASP A 123 4.15 1.01 6.39
C ASP A 123 4.36 -0.10 7.44
N MET A 124 5.39 0.04 8.29
CA MET A 124 5.59 -0.86 9.44
C MET A 124 4.49 -0.72 10.49
N ALA A 125 4.00 0.51 10.71
CA ALA A 125 2.90 0.77 11.64
C ALA A 125 1.62 0.07 11.16
N PHE A 126 1.28 0.26 9.88
CA PHE A 126 0.15 -0.39 9.23
C PHE A 126 0.28 -1.92 9.27
N SER A 127 1.44 -2.45 8.92
CA SER A 127 1.67 -3.90 8.86
C SER A 127 1.52 -4.56 10.23
N GLU A 128 2.03 -3.92 11.29
CA GLU A 128 1.86 -4.46 12.64
C GLU A 128 0.39 -4.38 13.09
N ASP A 129 -0.29 -3.27 12.84
CA ASP A 129 -1.69 -3.09 13.23
C ASP A 129 -2.60 -4.06 12.46
N ALA A 130 -2.33 -4.33 11.18
CA ALA A 130 -3.02 -5.33 10.39
C ALA A 130 -2.83 -6.74 10.92
N ARG A 131 -1.59 -7.14 11.26
CA ARG A 131 -1.32 -8.42 11.91
C ARG A 131 -2.05 -8.55 13.25
N ARG A 132 -2.05 -7.49 14.07
CA ARG A 132 -2.79 -7.45 15.35
C ARG A 132 -4.31 -7.52 15.17
N ALA A 133 -4.82 -7.09 14.03
CA ALA A 133 -6.23 -7.23 13.65
C ALA A 133 -6.57 -8.61 13.04
N GLY A 134 -5.58 -9.52 12.96
CA GLY A 134 -5.75 -10.90 12.51
C GLY A 134 -5.59 -11.10 11.00
N PHE A 135 -4.96 -10.16 10.28
CA PHE A 135 -4.67 -10.31 8.86
C PHE A 135 -3.25 -10.84 8.61
N GLU A 136 -3.14 -11.66 7.58
CA GLU A 136 -1.87 -12.11 7.02
C GLU A 136 -1.43 -11.16 5.90
N LEU A 137 -0.11 -10.97 5.79
CA LEU A 137 0.49 -10.07 4.80
C LEU A 137 1.31 -10.89 3.82
N TYR A 138 1.23 -10.54 2.54
CA TYR A 138 1.92 -11.28 1.50
C TYR A 138 2.73 -10.38 0.57
N ALA A 139 3.75 -10.94 -0.05
CA ALA A 139 4.48 -10.33 -1.15
C ALA A 139 4.52 -11.29 -2.35
N ASP A 140 4.27 -10.75 -3.55
CA ASP A 140 4.58 -11.42 -4.81
C ASP A 140 6.03 -11.07 -5.19
N THR A 141 6.94 -12.00 -4.98
CA THR A 141 8.38 -11.77 -5.17
C THR A 141 8.80 -11.71 -6.63
N ASP A 142 7.92 -12.13 -7.53
CA ASP A 142 8.12 -12.10 -8.96
C ASP A 142 7.56 -10.80 -9.58
N LEU A 143 6.72 -10.05 -8.84
CA LEU A 143 6.35 -8.68 -9.17
C LEU A 143 7.41 -7.73 -8.59
N VAL A 144 8.38 -7.34 -9.42
CA VAL A 144 9.47 -6.47 -9.00
C VAL A 144 9.21 -5.04 -9.44
N CYS A 145 9.12 -4.13 -8.48
CA CYS A 145 8.94 -2.70 -8.72
C CYS A 145 10.26 -1.94 -8.41
N PRO A 146 10.96 -1.41 -9.44
CA PRO A 146 12.15 -0.60 -9.24
C PRO A 146 11.83 0.73 -8.54
N HIS A 147 12.63 1.06 -7.53
CA HIS A 147 12.59 2.36 -6.86
C HIS A 147 13.64 3.28 -7.50
N ILE A 148 13.22 4.41 -8.07
CA ILE A 148 14.10 5.32 -8.82
C ILE A 148 14.64 6.50 -7.99
N GLY A 149 14.00 6.82 -6.86
CA GLY A 149 14.40 7.91 -5.96
C GLY A 149 15.56 7.62 -4.99
N THR A 150 16.22 6.46 -5.12
CA THR A 150 17.36 6.03 -4.27
C THR A 150 18.66 5.82 -5.06
#